data_AF-A0A413GYX2-F1
#
_entry.id   AF-A0A413GYX2-F1
#
_cell.length_a   1.000
_cell.length_b   1.000
_cell.length_c   1.000
_cell.angle_alpha   90.00
_cell.angle_beta   90.00
_cell.angle_gamma   90.00
#
_symmetry.space_group_name_H-M   'P 1'
#
loop_
_entity.id
_entity.type
_entity.pdbx_description
1 polymer ?
#
loop_
_entity_poly.entity_id
_entity_poly.type
_entity_poly.pdbx_seq_one_letter_code
_entity_poly.pdbx_strand_id
1 'polypeptide(L)'
;MVKLHPRIAGNINYNFDTIRDEIPFEIASSSLDFTNAIAITCYSGACVMSILMFGDSSAKAVFLQRVCANDLKASKLVAFIKRVQNYYGQDKIFSPSSIDEFEMFLKENKRIEGVKELSSR
;
A
#
# COMPACT_ATOMS: atom_id res chain seq x y z
N MET A 1 5.87 8.64 -2.48
CA MET A 1 7.16 7.92 -2.57
C MET A 1 6.89 6.45 -2.89
N VAL A 2 7.56 5.89 -3.89
CA VAL A 2 7.40 4.49 -4.34
C VAL A 2 8.71 3.75 -4.19
N LYS A 3 8.76 2.73 -3.33
CA LYS A 3 9.93 1.85 -3.24
C LYS A 3 9.88 0.78 -4.32
N LEU A 4 10.91 0.73 -5.15
CA LEU A 4 11.03 -0.25 -6.22
C LEU A 4 11.67 -1.53 -5.70
N HIS A 5 11.28 -2.67 -6.30
CA HIS A 5 11.91 -3.95 -5.96
C HIS A 5 13.39 -3.93 -6.39
N PRO A 6 14.34 -4.42 -5.58
CA PRO A 6 15.78 -4.32 -5.87
C PRO A 6 16.21 -4.95 -7.21
N ARG A 7 15.45 -5.94 -7.70
CA ARG A 7 15.69 -6.63 -8.97
C ARG A 7 15.05 -5.96 -10.20
N ILE A 8 14.41 -4.80 -10.07
CA ILE A 8 13.92 -4.06 -11.23
C ILE A 8 15.15 -3.54 -11.98
N ALA A 9 15.45 -4.15 -13.12
CA ALA A 9 16.56 -3.76 -13.97
C ALA A 9 16.21 -2.48 -14.75
N GLY A 10 17.19 -1.58 -14.90
CA GLY A 10 17.11 -0.41 -15.78
C GLY A 10 16.68 0.90 -15.10
N ASN A 11 16.93 2.00 -15.80
CA ASN A 11 16.58 3.37 -15.39
C ASN A 11 15.24 3.81 -15.98
N ILE A 12 14.15 3.11 -15.64
CA ILE A 12 12.80 3.57 -16.01
C ILE A 12 12.50 4.84 -15.20
N ASN A 13 12.30 5.99 -15.86
CA ASN A 13 11.83 7.18 -15.17
C ASN A 13 10.32 7.12 -15.02
N TYR A 14 9.84 7.06 -13.78
CA TYR A 14 8.42 6.88 -13.49
C TYR A 14 7.64 8.20 -13.28
N ASN A 15 8.27 9.37 -13.48
CA ASN A 15 7.65 10.69 -13.24
C ASN A 15 7.07 10.88 -11.81
N PHE A 16 7.56 10.11 -10.84
CA PHE A 16 7.26 10.24 -9.42
C PHE A 16 8.47 9.85 -8.57
N ASP A 17 8.46 10.28 -7.30
CA ASP A 17 9.55 10.02 -6.37
C ASP A 17 9.70 8.51 -6.11
N THR A 18 10.85 7.96 -6.53
CA THR A 18 11.18 6.54 -6.34
C THR A 18 12.37 6.37 -5.42
N ILE A 19 12.30 5.35 -4.56
CA ILE A 19 13.46 4.83 -3.83
C ILE A 19 13.96 3.58 -4.55
N ARG A 20 15.26 3.58 -4.87
CA ARG A 20 16.00 2.48 -5.50
C ARG A 20 17.22 2.14 -4.66
N ASP A 21 17.05 1.21 -3.75
CA ASP A 21 18.13 0.67 -2.94
C ASP A 21 17.94 -0.84 -2.77
N GLU A 22 18.97 -1.50 -2.27
CA GLU A 22 18.91 -2.93 -1.91
C GLU A 22 18.38 -3.16 -0.49
N ILE A 23 18.05 -2.09 0.23
CA ILE A 23 17.60 -2.14 1.61
C ILE A 23 16.15 -2.65 1.60
N PRO A 24 15.82 -3.72 2.34
CA PRO A 24 14.45 -4.18 2.50
C PRO A 24 13.51 -3.05 2.92
N PHE A 25 12.25 -3.09 2.47
CA PHE A 25 11.27 -2.06 2.82
C PHE A 25 11.16 -1.92 4.33
N GLU A 26 11.13 -3.05 5.03
CA GLU A 26 11.02 -3.16 6.49
C GLU A 26 12.12 -2.41 7.23
N ILE A 27 13.35 -2.42 6.70
CA ILE A 27 14.48 -1.70 7.27
C ILE A 27 14.41 -0.22 6.88
N ALA A 28 14.14 0.08 5.61
CA ALA A 28 13.98 1.45 5.14
C ALA A 28 12.82 2.19 5.83
N SER A 29 11.79 1.47 6.26
CA SER A 29 10.66 2.00 7.02
C SER A 29 11.01 2.32 8.48
N SER A 30 12.08 1.77 9.04
CA SER A 30 12.44 1.98 10.45
C SER A 30 12.67 3.46 10.83
N SER A 31 13.06 4.29 9.86
CA SER A 31 13.34 5.71 10.05
C SER A 31 12.20 6.64 9.61
N LEU A 32 11.07 6.10 9.15
CA LEU A 32 9.92 6.88 8.69
C LEU A 32 8.85 6.97 9.78
N ASP A 33 8.17 8.11 9.84
CA ASP A 33 6.97 8.27 10.65
C ASP A 33 5.77 7.62 9.94
N PHE A 34 5.21 6.57 10.56
CA PHE A 34 4.03 5.86 10.06
C PHE A 34 2.72 6.31 10.72
N THR A 35 2.75 7.33 11.58
CA THR A 35 1.53 7.87 12.18
C THR A 35 0.57 8.37 11.11
N ASN A 36 -0.62 7.76 11.08
CA ASN A 36 -1.66 7.91 10.08
C ASN A 36 -1.24 7.55 8.64
N ALA A 37 -0.15 6.82 8.43
CA ALA A 37 0.34 6.49 7.09
C ALA A 37 -0.54 5.42 6.40
N ILE A 38 -0.59 5.47 5.06
CA ILE A 38 -1.25 4.45 4.23
C ILE A 38 -0.19 3.79 3.35
N ALA A 39 0.12 2.52 3.64
CA ALA A 39 1.02 1.71 2.84
C ALA A 39 0.23 0.95 1.77
N ILE A 40 0.57 1.13 0.50
CA ILE A 40 -0.18 0.56 -0.64
C ILE A 40 0.69 -0.45 -1.39
N THR A 41 0.13 -1.59 -1.76
CA THR A 41 0.81 -2.61 -2.57
C THR A 41 -0.19 -3.43 -3.38
N CYS A 42 0.22 -4.04 -4.50
CA CYS A 42 -0.61 -5.08 -5.11
C CYS A 42 -0.39 -6.45 -4.40
N TYR A 43 0.84 -6.83 -4.01
CA TYR A 43 1.11 -8.22 -3.55
C TYR A 43 2.11 -8.38 -2.39
N SER A 44 2.64 -7.29 -1.83
CA SER A 44 3.71 -7.39 -0.81
C SER A 44 3.17 -7.53 0.61
N GLY A 45 3.67 -8.50 1.38
CA GLY A 45 3.39 -8.57 2.82
C GLY A 45 4.03 -7.43 3.62
N ALA A 46 5.04 -6.76 3.05
CA ALA A 46 5.77 -5.66 3.68
C ALA A 46 4.87 -4.47 4.06
N CYS A 47 3.72 -4.29 3.40
CA CYS A 47 2.81 -3.18 3.73
C CYS A 47 2.21 -3.32 5.14
N VAL A 48 2.07 -4.55 5.65
CA VAL A 48 1.55 -4.82 7.00
C VAL A 48 2.64 -4.61 8.07
N MET A 49 3.92 -4.62 7.69
CA MET A 49 5.02 -4.43 8.64
C MET A 49 4.98 -3.06 9.30
N SER A 50 4.46 -2.04 8.62
CA SER A 50 4.20 -0.73 9.21
C SER A 50 3.26 -0.81 10.44
N ILE A 51 2.23 -1.65 10.37
CA ILE A 51 1.28 -1.87 11.47
C ILE A 51 1.92 -2.73 12.56
N LEU A 52 2.72 -3.73 12.17
CA LEU A 52 3.38 -4.67 13.10
C LEU A 52 4.48 -4.03 13.93
N MET A 53 5.35 -3.24 13.30
CA MET A 53 6.59 -2.74 13.91
C MET A 53 6.34 -1.56 14.84
N PHE A 54 5.40 -0.68 14.48
CA PHE A 54 5.20 0.58 15.19
C PHE A 54 4.02 0.54 16.14
N GLY A 55 3.19 -0.52 16.11
CA GLY A 55 2.03 -0.67 16.99
C GLY A 55 1.01 0.46 16.90
N ASP A 56 1.17 1.36 15.93
CA ASP A 56 0.38 2.57 15.81
C ASP A 56 -1.03 2.20 15.33
N SER A 57 -2.03 2.60 16.12
CA SER A 57 -3.44 2.36 15.84
C SER A 57 -3.94 3.05 14.56
N SER A 58 -3.21 4.04 14.06
CA SER A 58 -3.64 4.89 12.94
C SER A 58 -3.09 4.50 11.57
N ALA A 59 -2.05 3.65 11.51
CA ALA A 59 -1.48 3.19 10.25
C ALA A 59 -2.44 2.21 9.53
N LYS A 60 -2.50 2.31 8.20
CA LYS A 60 -3.34 1.46 7.36
C LYS A 60 -2.54 0.83 6.24
N ALA A 61 -2.93 -0.39 5.85
CA ALA A 61 -2.38 -1.11 4.72
C ALA A 61 -3.47 -1.36 3.68
N VAL A 62 -3.15 -1.09 2.42
CA VAL A 62 -4.05 -1.27 1.28
C VAL A 62 -3.45 -2.29 0.31
N PHE A 63 -4.22 -3.31 -0.01
CA PHE A 63 -3.89 -4.29 -1.04
C PHE A 63 -4.73 -4.07 -2.29
N LEU A 64 -4.08 -3.69 -3.40
CA LEU A 64 -4.71 -3.44 -4.69
C LEU A 64 -4.80 -4.70 -5.56
N GLN A 65 -4.55 -5.90 -5.04
CA GLN A 65 -4.51 -7.14 -5.83
C GLN A 65 -5.75 -7.35 -6.69
N ARG A 66 -6.95 -7.05 -6.15
CA ARG A 66 -8.23 -7.22 -6.86
C ARG A 66 -8.42 -6.20 -7.97
N VAL A 67 -7.71 -5.08 -7.89
CA VAL A 67 -7.68 -4.02 -8.91
C VAL A 67 -6.59 -4.30 -9.96
N CYS A 68 -5.41 -4.75 -9.52
CA CYS A 68 -4.23 -4.95 -10.38
C CYS A 68 -4.29 -6.25 -11.21
N ALA A 69 -4.89 -7.35 -10.72
CA ALA A 69 -5.07 -8.57 -11.50
C ALA A 69 -6.20 -9.48 -10.99
N ASN A 70 -6.97 -10.06 -11.91
CA ASN A 70 -7.97 -11.10 -11.66
C ASN A 70 -7.38 -12.52 -11.46
N ASP A 71 -6.08 -12.65 -11.17
CA ASP A 71 -5.34 -13.90 -11.35
C ASP A 71 -5.40 -14.87 -10.15
N LEU A 72 -5.55 -16.17 -10.43
CA LEU A 72 -5.68 -17.30 -9.49
C LEU A 72 -4.50 -17.44 -8.50
N LYS A 73 -3.33 -16.87 -8.84
CA LYS A 73 -2.15 -16.83 -7.97
C LYS A 73 -2.37 -16.03 -6.67
N ALA A 74 -3.46 -15.25 -6.61
CA ALA A 74 -3.85 -14.50 -5.43
C ALA A 74 -4.38 -15.37 -4.27
N SER A 75 -4.63 -16.67 -4.42
CA SER A 75 -5.26 -17.49 -3.36
C SER A 75 -4.48 -17.46 -2.02
N LYS A 76 -3.15 -17.59 -2.06
CA LYS A 76 -2.29 -17.48 -0.86
C LYS A 76 -2.27 -16.07 -0.28
N LEU A 77 -2.24 -15.05 -1.15
CA LEU A 77 -2.29 -13.65 -0.72
C LEU A 77 -3.64 -13.30 -0.10
N VAL A 78 -4.75 -13.75 -0.68
CA VAL A 78 -6.10 -13.57 -0.13
C VAL A 78 -6.21 -14.24 1.23
N ALA A 79 -5.67 -15.46 1.39
CA ALA A 79 -5.61 -16.13 2.69
C ALA A 79 -4.76 -15.34 3.71
N PHE A 80 -3.65 -14.75 3.27
CA PHE A 80 -2.84 -13.86 4.09
C PHE A 80 -3.62 -12.62 4.51
N ILE A 81 -4.22 -11.89 3.55
CA ILE A 81 -5.01 -10.67 3.78
C ILE A 81 -6.15 -10.94 4.77
N LYS A 82 -6.92 -12.02 4.57
CA LYS A 82 -7.99 -12.42 5.51
C LYS A 82 -7.46 -12.67 6.91
N ARG A 83 -6.29 -13.32 7.03
CA ARG A 83 -5.67 -13.61 8.32
C ARG A 83 -5.24 -12.33 9.05
N VAL A 84 -4.61 -11.39 8.36
CA VAL A 84 -4.22 -10.11 8.98
C VAL A 84 -5.43 -9.22 9.27
N GLN A 85 -6.46 -9.23 8.42
CA GLN A 85 -7.75 -8.57 8.70
C GLN A 85 -8.42 -9.10 9.98
N ASN A 86 -8.43 -10.42 10.18
CA ASN A 86 -9.00 -11.02 11.38
C ASN A 86 -8.25 -10.63 12.67
N TYR A 87 -6.96 -10.32 12.56
CA TYR A 87 -6.14 -9.95 13.71
C TYR A 87 -6.17 -8.44 14.00
N TYR A 88 -6.10 -7.60 12.95
CA TYR A 88 -5.94 -6.15 13.08
C TYR A 88 -7.22 -5.34 12.87
N GLY A 89 -8.25 -5.93 12.26
CA GLY A 89 -9.47 -5.23 11.86
C GLY A 89 -9.48 -4.82 10.38
N GLN A 90 -10.69 -4.70 9.83
CA GLN A 90 -10.91 -4.26 8.45
C GLN A 90 -10.68 -2.75 8.25
N ASP A 91 -10.71 -1.98 9.33
CA ASP A 91 -10.38 -0.55 9.36
C ASP A 91 -8.90 -0.26 9.10
N LYS A 92 -8.03 -1.24 9.41
CA LYS A 92 -6.57 -1.17 9.22
C LYS A 92 -6.09 -1.84 7.95
N ILE A 93 -6.70 -2.96 7.58
CA ILE A 93 -6.31 -3.74 6.40
C ILE A 93 -7.42 -3.67 5.36
N PHE A 94 -7.21 -2.83 4.34
CA PHE A 94 -8.18 -2.58 3.28
C PHE A 94 -7.78 -3.27 1.97
N SER A 95 -8.76 -3.75 1.21
CA SER A 95 -8.55 -4.48 -0.04
C SER A 95 -9.66 -4.14 -1.04
N PRO A 96 -9.57 -2.97 -1.70
CA PRO A 96 -10.61 -2.49 -2.60
C PRO A 96 -10.80 -3.46 -3.78
N SER A 97 -12.04 -3.53 -4.26
CA SER A 97 -12.46 -4.30 -5.42
C SER A 97 -12.44 -3.49 -6.71
N SER A 98 -12.40 -2.16 -6.63
CA SER A 98 -12.33 -1.24 -7.76
C SER A 98 -11.45 -0.03 -7.45
N ILE A 99 -11.13 0.75 -8.49
CA ILE A 99 -10.46 2.05 -8.32
C ILE A 99 -11.37 3.03 -7.54
N ASP A 100 -12.67 3.07 -7.84
CA ASP A 100 -13.61 3.96 -7.16
C ASP A 100 -13.66 3.71 -5.64
N GLU A 101 -13.66 2.42 -5.24
CA GLU A 101 -13.64 2.05 -3.83
C GLU A 101 -12.34 2.49 -3.14
N PHE A 102 -11.22 2.43 -3.88
CA PHE A 102 -9.93 2.91 -3.39
C PHE A 102 -9.89 4.43 -3.24
N GLU A 103 -10.42 5.18 -4.21
CA GLU A 103 -10.49 6.65 -4.13
C GLU A 103 -11.39 7.11 -2.99
N MET A 104 -12.54 6.46 -2.78
CA MET A 104 -13.44 6.74 -1.67
C MET A 104 -12.74 6.53 -0.33
N PHE A 105 -12.03 5.41 -0.17
CA PHE A 105 -11.22 5.15 1.02
C PHE A 105 -10.17 6.25 1.26
N LEU A 106 -9.46 6.71 0.23
CA LEU A 106 -8.48 7.79 0.38
C LEU A 106 -9.12 9.13 0.80
N LYS A 107 -10.32 9.43 0.29
CA LYS A 107 -11.11 10.62 0.68
C LYS A 107 -11.52 10.55 2.15
N GLU A 108 -12.08 9.42 2.59
CA GLU A 108 -12.51 9.19 3.98
C GLU A 108 -11.35 9.30 4.98
N ASN A 109 -10.14 8.92 4.58
CA ASN A 109 -8.94 9.00 5.40
C ASN A 109 -8.22 10.36 5.29
N LYS A 110 -8.86 11.39 4.71
CA LYS A 110 -8.33 12.76 4.56
C LYS A 110 -6.95 12.79 3.90
N ARG A 111 -6.70 11.88 2.94
CA ARG A 111 -5.43 11.77 2.21
C ARG A 111 -5.49 12.35 0.80
N ILE A 112 -6.62 12.95 0.43
CA ILE A 112 -6.82 13.72 -0.81
C ILE A 112 -7.17 15.19 -0.48
N GLU A 113 -6.57 15.77 0.56
CA GLU A 113 -6.49 17.24 0.60
C GLU A 113 -5.31 17.66 -0.29
N GLY A 114 -5.60 18.00 -1.55
CA GLY A 114 -4.60 18.52 -2.48
C GLY A 114 -4.46 17.82 -3.84
N VAL A 115 -5.19 16.74 -4.12
CA VAL A 115 -5.34 16.27 -5.51
C VAL A 115 -6.33 17.21 -6.18
N LYS A 116 -5.83 18.28 -6.82
CA LYS A 116 -6.61 18.95 -7.86
C LYS A 116 -6.97 17.87 -8.87
N GLU A 117 -8.27 17.63 -9.06
CA GLU A 117 -8.76 16.92 -10.23
C GLU A 117 -8.02 17.51 -11.43
N LEU A 118 -7.23 16.67 -12.11
CA LEU A 118 -6.78 16.99 -13.46
C LEU A 118 -8.03 16.91 -14.32
N SER A 119 -8.80 17.99 -14.35
CA SER A 119 -9.88 18.17 -15.31
C SER A 119 -9.26 18.01 -16.69
N SER A 120 -9.61 16.93 -17.38
CA SER A 120 -9.29 16.70 -18.78
C SER A 120 -9.78 17.89 -19.60
N ARG A 121 -8.86 18.62 -20.21
CA ARG A 121 -9.14 19.52 -21.33
C ARG A 121 -9.22 18.73 -22.62
#